data_AF-A0A9N9J1L6-F1
#
_entry.id   AF-A0A9N9J1L6-F1
#
_cell.length_a   1.000
_cell.length_b   1.000
_cell.length_c   1.000
_cell.angle_alpha   90.00
_cell.angle_beta   90.00
_cell.angle_gamma   90.00
#
_symmetry.space_group_name_H-M   'P 1'
#
loop_
_entity.id
_entity.type
_entity.pdbx_description
1 polymer ?
#
loop_
_entity_poly.entity_id
_entity_poly.type
_entity_poly.pdbx_seq_one_letter_code
_entity_poly.pdbx_strand_id
1 'polypeptide(L)'
;FSSPKKVFNEDEVKSIVKETVESTILQDSAYLHSRISNWNATIVGETVKKLAALNKSMKYIVTCTIFEKNGAGIHATTTCHWDSKHDGE
;
A
#
# COMPACT_ATOMS: atom_id res chain seq x y z
N PHE A 1 -9.08 25.25 21.69
CA PHE A 1 -7.86 24.42 21.54
C PHE A 1 -7.95 23.68 20.21
N SER A 2 -7.23 24.13 19.19
CA SER A 2 -7.14 23.39 17.92
C SER A 2 -6.25 22.18 18.15
N SER A 3 -6.75 20.97 17.91
CA SER A 3 -5.90 19.78 17.82
C SER A 3 -4.76 20.05 16.85
N PRO A 4 -3.52 19.63 17.14
CA PRO A 4 -2.42 19.76 16.19
C PRO A 4 -2.81 19.06 14.88
N LYS A 5 -2.63 19.74 13.74
CA LYS A 5 -2.84 19.14 12.42
C LYS A 5 -2.01 17.86 12.35
N LYS A 6 -2.66 16.72 12.14
CA LYS A 6 -1.97 15.46 11.89
C LYS A 6 -1.27 15.59 10.54
N VAL A 7 0.06 15.62 10.56
CA VAL A 7 0.86 15.74 9.33
C VAL A 7 0.98 14.35 8.71
N PHE A 8 0.23 14.12 7.63
CA PHE A 8 0.48 13.02 6.72
C PHE A 8 1.71 13.34 5.89
N ASN A 9 2.69 12.43 5.85
CA ASN A 9 3.88 12.57 5.02
C ASN A 9 3.77 11.57 3.87
N GLU A 10 3.34 12.07 2.72
CA GLU A 10 3.09 11.25 1.53
C GLU A 10 4.37 10.57 1.01
N ASP A 11 5.51 11.27 1.04
CA ASP A 11 6.79 10.75 0.56
C ASP A 11 7.29 9.58 1.42
N GLU A 12 7.15 9.68 2.74
CA GLU A 12 7.48 8.61 3.67
C GLU A 12 6.62 7.35 3.40
N VAL A 13 5.32 7.54 3.18
CA VAL A 13 4.38 6.45 2.86
C VAL A 13 4.72 5.82 1.52
N LYS A 14 4.95 6.62 0.47
CA LYS A 14 5.38 6.14 -0.86
C LYS A 14 6.67 5.34 -0.78
N SER A 15 7.65 5.80 0.01
CA SER A 15 8.91 5.10 0.22
C SER A 15 8.70 3.73 0.85
N ILE A 16 7.91 3.64 1.93
CA ILE A 16 7.58 2.38 2.61
C ILE A 16 6.91 1.39 1.66
N VAL A 17 5.92 1.85 0.88
CA VAL A 17 5.21 1.00 -0.09
C VAL A 17 6.18 0.48 -1.15
N LYS A 18 6.98 1.38 -1.74
CA LYS A 18 7.95 1.04 -2.78
C LYS A 18 8.95 -0.01 -2.29
N GLU A 19 9.63 0.24 -1.17
CA GLU A 19 10.62 -0.68 -0.59
C GLU A 19 10.02 -2.06 -0.30
N THR A 20 8.78 -2.11 0.19
CA THR A 20 8.09 -3.36 0.52
C THR A 20 7.73 -4.16 -0.73
N VAL A 21 7.26 -3.49 -1.79
CA VAL A 21 6.99 -4.13 -3.09
C VAL A 21 8.28 -4.64 -3.73
N GLU A 22 9.33 -3.80 -3.74
CA GLU A 22 10.62 -4.14 -4.34
C GLU A 22 11.28 -5.33 -3.62
N SER A 23 11.31 -5.32 -2.28
CA SER A 23 11.87 -6.43 -1.50
C SER A 23 11.10 -7.75 -1.63
N THR A 24 9.79 -7.69 -1.94
CA THR A 24 8.94 -8.89 -2.10
C THR A 24 8.98 -9.48 -3.51
N ILE A 25 8.97 -8.63 -4.54
CA ILE A 25 8.82 -9.07 -5.95
C ILE A 25 10.15 -9.05 -6.72
N LEU A 26 11.03 -8.07 -6.49
CA LEU A 26 12.20 -7.82 -7.34
C LEU A 26 13.43 -8.70 -7.04
N GLN A 27 13.28 -9.81 -6.31
CA GLN A 27 14.34 -10.79 -6.09
C GLN A 27 14.52 -11.72 -7.32
N ASP A 28 14.69 -11.16 -8.52
CA ASP A 28 14.91 -11.88 -9.80
C ASP A 28 13.88 -12.99 -10.12
N SER A 29 12.69 -12.93 -9.54
CA SER A 29 11.65 -13.93 -9.75
C SER A 29 10.72 -13.54 -10.89
N ALA A 30 10.66 -14.39 -11.92
CA ALA A 30 9.61 -14.32 -12.92
C ALA A 30 8.22 -14.48 -12.25
N TYR A 31 7.19 -13.94 -12.90
CA TYR A 31 5.81 -14.15 -12.50
C TYR A 31 5.52 -15.65 -12.44
N LEU A 32 5.02 -16.11 -11.30
CA LEU A 32 4.52 -17.46 -11.12
C LEU A 32 3.21 -17.38 -10.35
N HIS A 33 2.12 -17.86 -10.96
CA HIS A 33 0.78 -17.73 -10.41
C HIS A 33 0.67 -18.24 -8.95
N SER A 34 1.36 -19.33 -8.61
CA SER A 34 1.37 -19.89 -7.26
C SER A 34 2.00 -18.98 -6.19
N ARG A 35 2.82 -18.00 -6.58
CA ARG A 35 3.47 -17.05 -5.66
C ARG A 35 2.62 -15.82 -5.37
N ILE A 36 1.65 -15.52 -6.23
CA ILE A 36 0.89 -14.26 -6.18
C ILE A 36 0.14 -14.08 -4.87
N SER A 37 -0.48 -15.15 -4.35
CA SER A 37 -1.17 -15.10 -3.07
C SER A 37 -0.22 -14.74 -1.92
N ASN A 38 0.98 -15.34 -1.91
CA ASN A 38 1.99 -15.07 -0.88
C ASN A 38 2.57 -13.65 -1.00
N TRP A 39 2.90 -13.21 -2.22
CA TRP A 39 3.37 -11.85 -2.46
C TRP A 39 2.34 -10.80 -2.06
N ASN A 40 1.07 -11.00 -2.42
CA ASN A 40 0.00 -10.08 -2.05
C ASN A 40 -0.14 -9.98 -0.52
N ALA A 41 -0.22 -11.12 0.18
CA ALA A 41 -0.32 -11.15 1.63
C ALA A 41 0.90 -10.49 2.31
N THR A 42 2.11 -10.75 1.79
CA THR A 42 3.35 -10.16 2.31
C THR A 42 3.37 -8.64 2.13
N ILE A 43 3.04 -8.15 0.93
CA ILE A 43 3.03 -6.72 0.63
C ILE A 43 2.04 -5.98 1.52
N VAL A 44 0.80 -6.47 1.62
CA VAL A 44 -0.23 -5.83 2.46
C VAL A 44 0.17 -5.86 3.93
N GLY A 45 0.59 -7.03 4.43
CA GLY A 45 0.96 -7.23 5.82
C GLY A 45 2.15 -6.36 6.27
N GLU A 46 3.26 -6.41 5.53
CA GLU A 46 4.45 -5.64 5.88
C GLU A 46 4.26 -4.13 5.68
N THR A 47 3.49 -3.71 4.66
CA THR A 47 3.17 -2.29 4.48
C THR A 47 2.36 -1.76 5.67
N VAL A 48 1.29 -2.44 6.07
CA VAL A 48 0.46 -2.02 7.22
C VAL A 48 1.29 -2.00 8.50
N LYS A 49 2.14 -3.00 8.71
CA LYS A 49 3.03 -3.08 9.87
C LYS A 49 4.03 -1.91 9.93
N LYS A 50 4.69 -1.59 8.82
CA LYS A 50 5.62 -0.44 8.73
C LYS A 50 4.89 0.89 8.94
N LEU A 51 3.70 1.06 8.38
CA LEU A 51 2.87 2.25 8.60
C LEU A 51 2.42 2.39 10.06
N ALA A 52 1.99 1.31 10.70
CA ALA A 52 1.63 1.30 12.12
C ALA A 52 2.85 1.65 13.01
N ALA A 53 4.05 1.23 12.62
CA ALA A 53 5.29 1.54 13.34
C ALA A 53 5.70 3.03 13.29
N LEU A 54 5.13 3.83 12.39
CA LEU A 54 5.32 5.29 12.40
C LEU A 54 4.71 5.96 13.66
N ASN A 55 3.89 5.22 14.41
CA ASN A 55 3.26 5.64 15.66
C ASN A 55 2.51 6.99 15.52
N LYS A 56 1.96 7.24 14.33
CA LYS A 56 1.07 8.37 14.07
C LYS A 56 -0.34 7.98 14.50
N SER A 57 -1.08 8.90 15.12
CA SER A 57 -2.49 8.69 15.47
C SER A 57 -3.38 8.71 14.22
N MET A 58 -3.19 7.76 13.30
CA MET A 58 -3.88 7.65 12.02
C MET A 58 -4.34 6.20 11.80
N LYS A 59 -5.38 6.03 10.98
CA LYS A 59 -5.81 4.71 10.51
C LYS A 59 -5.28 4.52 9.09
N TYR A 60 -4.80 3.32 8.77
CA TYR A 60 -4.27 2.98 7.46
C TYR A 60 -5.09 1.84 6.85
N ILE A 61 -5.41 1.97 5.56
CA ILE A 61 -6.01 0.91 4.74
C ILE A 61 -5.06 0.68 3.57
N VAL A 62 -4.68 -0.58 3.34
CA VAL A 62 -3.79 -0.98 2.24
C VAL A 62 -4.51 -2.00 1.38
N THR A 63 -4.63 -1.70 0.08
CA THR A 63 -5.18 -2.61 -0.93
C THR A 63 -4.10 -2.90 -1.96
N CYS A 64 -3.87 -4.18 -2.27
CA CYS A 64 -2.91 -4.61 -3.29
C CYS A 64 -3.60 -5.49 -4.33
N THR A 65 -3.41 -5.17 -5.61
CA THR A 65 -3.85 -6.00 -6.73
C THR A 65 -2.67 -6.24 -7.67
N ILE A 66 -2.39 -7.50 -8.01
CA ILE A 66 -1.26 -7.90 -8.85
C ILE A 66 -1.81 -8.50 -10.14
N PHE A 67 -1.31 -8.02 -11.28
CA PHE A 67 -1.70 -8.48 -12.61
C PHE A 67 -0.50 -9.06 -13.34
N GLU A 68 -0.71 -10.16 -14.07
CA GLU A 68 0.28 -10.66 -15.03
C GLU A 68 0.30 -9.78 -16.28
N LYS A 69 1.50 -9.38 -16.73
CA LYS A 69 1.65 -8.66 -17.99
C LYS A 69 1.55 -9.63 -19.17
N ASN A 70 0.33 -9.86 -19.65
CA ASN A 70 0.06 -10.79 -20.76
C ASN A 70 -0.66 -10.13 -21.96
N GLY A 71 -0.81 -8.81 -21.96
CA GLY A 71 -1.48 -8.05 -23.02
C GLY A 71 -3.00 -7.95 -22.88
N ALA A 72 -3.60 -8.55 -21.84
CA ALA A 72 -5.00 -8.31 -21.50
C ALA A 72 -5.22 -6.89 -20.97
N GLY A 73 -6.38 -6.30 -21.30
CA GLY A 73 -6.84 -5.06 -20.70
C GLY A 73 -7.27 -5.27 -19.25
N ILE A 74 -7.07 -4.26 -18.41
CA ILE A 74 -7.45 -4.28 -17.00
C ILE A 74 -8.39 -3.10 -16.74
N HIS A 75 -9.57 -3.39 -16.17
CA HIS A 75 -10.46 -2.37 -15.63
C HIS A 75 -10.60 -2.61 -14.13
N ALA A 76 -10.07 -1.68 -13.33
CA ALA A 76 -10.15 -1.70 -11.88
C ALA A 76 -10.79 -0.40 -11.38
N THR A 77 -11.79 -0.52 -10.52
CA THR A 77 -12.49 0.62 -9.90
C THR A 77 -12.40 0.48 -8.39
N THR A 78 -11.96 1.53 -7.72
CA THR A 78 -11.98 1.65 -6.26
C THR A 78 -12.83 2.85 -5.91
N THR A 79 -13.82 2.68 -5.03
CA THR A 79 -14.64 3.79 -4.53
C THR A 79 -14.45 3.89 -3.02
N CYS A 80 -14.17 5.10 -2.56
CA CYS A 80 -13.99 5.42 -1.15
C CYS A 80 -14.72 6.74 -0.86
N HIS A 81 -15.23 6.88 0.35
CA HIS A 81 -15.74 8.15 0.86
C HIS A 81 -14.81 8.63 1.96
N TRP A 82 -14.01 9.65 1.67
CA TRP A 82 -13.00 10.22 2.56
C TRP A 82 -13.50 11.52 3.18
N ASP A 83 -13.21 11.73 4.47
CA ASP A 83 -13.44 12.99 5.16
C ASP A 83 -12.32 13.99 4.82
N SER A 84 -12.65 15.04 4.06
CA SER A 84 -11.69 16.06 3.60
C SER A 84 -10.98 16.83 4.71
N LYS A 85 -11.44 16.75 5.97
CA LYS A 85 -10.79 17.39 7.12
C LYS A 85 -9.86 16.48 7.90
N HIS A 86 -10.04 15.16 7.80
CA HIS A 86 -9.42 14.19 8.71
C HIS A 86 -8.65 13.07 8.01
N ASP A 87 -9.03 12.74 6.77
CA ASP A 87 -8.35 11.73 5.97
C ASP A 87 -7.28 12.37 5.08
N GLY A 88 -6.28 11.58 4.68
CA GLY A 88 -5.21 12.05 3.81
C GLY A 88 -5.72 12.33 2.39
N GLU A 89 -5.20 13.39 1.76
CA GLU A 89 -5.20 13.51 0.29
C GLU A 89 -4.18 12.57 -0.34
#